data_AF-A0A9W6JVK8-F1
#
_entry.id   AF-A0A9W6JVK8-F1
#
_cell.length_a   1.000
_cell.length_b   1.000
_cell.length_c   1.000
_cell.angle_alpha   90.00
_cell.angle_beta   90.00
_cell.angle_gamma   90.00
#
_symmetry.space_group_name_H-M   'P 1'
#
loop_
_entity.id
_entity.type
_entity.pdbx_description
1 polymer ?
#
loop_
_entity_poly.entity_id
_entity_poly.type
_entity_poly.pdbx_seq_one_letter_code
_entity_poly.pdbx_strand_id
1 'polypeptide(L)'
;MMFRKSFALALFAAAGLASLSSAPAGAQNRATTGAIVGGVTGAVVGGAVTGSGSGALVGGAIGAGTGAVIGAQSDRNRRVRSYYFWRRGNCYLRQSNGRVVRVHRRNCR
;
A
#
# COMPACT_ATOMS: atom_id res chain seq x y z
N MET A 1 28.39 13.38 -18.76
CA MET A 1 28.22 11.91 -18.63
C MET A 1 28.22 11.39 -17.17
N MET A 2 27.95 12.22 -16.14
CA MET A 2 27.92 11.79 -14.71
C MET A 2 26.53 11.47 -14.14
N PHE A 3 25.43 11.79 -14.85
CA PHE A 3 24.05 11.53 -14.38
C PHE A 3 23.61 10.06 -14.37
N ARG A 4 24.31 9.20 -15.12
CA ARG A 4 23.96 7.78 -15.28
C ARG A 4 24.28 6.93 -14.04
N LYS A 5 25.31 7.33 -13.27
CA LYS A 5 25.77 6.59 -12.08
C LYS A 5 24.88 6.84 -10.85
N SER A 6 24.36 8.06 -10.71
CA SER A 6 23.48 8.46 -9.60
C SER A 6 22.10 7.80 -9.68
N PHE A 7 21.58 7.60 -10.90
CA PHE A 7 20.32 6.90 -11.13
C PHE A 7 20.41 5.41 -10.80
N ALA A 8 21.56 4.79 -11.08
CA ALA A 8 21.81 3.37 -10.80
C ALA A 8 21.92 3.09 -9.28
N LEU A 9 22.53 4.00 -8.50
CA LEU A 9 22.56 3.88 -7.04
C LEU A 9 21.18 4.05 -6.39
N ALA A 10 20.35 4.94 -6.94
CA ALA A 10 18.98 5.15 -6.47
C ALA A 10 18.08 3.91 -6.70
N LEU A 11 18.26 3.22 -7.84
CA LEU A 11 17.58 1.94 -8.09
C LEU A 11 18.08 0.81 -7.18
N PHE A 12 19.38 0.78 -6.85
CA PHE A 12 19.95 -0.27 -6.00
C PHE A 12 19.49 -0.15 -4.53
N ALA A 13 19.33 1.07 -4.02
CA ALA A 13 18.78 1.32 -2.69
C ALA A 13 17.29 0.95 -2.58
N ALA A 14 16.51 1.14 -3.65
CA ALA A 14 15.10 0.76 -3.68
C ALA A 14 14.89 -0.77 -3.69
N ALA A 15 15.82 -1.53 -4.27
CA ALA A 15 15.75 -2.99 -4.32
C ALA A 15 15.98 -3.66 -2.95
N GLY A 16 16.83 -3.08 -2.09
CA GLY A 16 17.15 -3.64 -0.78
C GLY A 16 16.04 -3.52 0.27
N LEU A 17 15.12 -2.55 0.12
CA LEU A 17 14.00 -2.36 1.04
C LEU A 17 12.78 -3.24 0.72
N ALA A 18 12.72 -3.81 -0.49
CA ALA A 18 11.66 -4.75 -0.88
C ALA A 18 11.81 -6.13 -0.21
N SER A 19 12.97 -6.42 0.38
CA SER A 19 13.34 -7.75 0.88
C SER A 19 12.78 -8.11 2.26
N LEU A 20 12.17 -7.17 3.01
CA LEU A 20 11.81 -7.41 4.42
C LEU A 20 10.31 -7.52 4.75
N SER A 21 9.38 -7.34 3.81
CA SER A 21 7.96 -7.28 4.17
C SER A 21 7.22 -8.58 3.87
N SER A 22 7.33 -9.55 4.79
CA SER A 22 6.42 -10.69 4.88
C SER A 22 5.06 -10.23 5.44
N ALA A 23 4.34 -9.43 4.65
CA ALA A 23 2.95 -9.07 4.90
C ALA A 23 2.04 -9.89 3.98
N PRO A 24 0.81 -10.24 4.40
CA PRO A 24 -0.11 -10.96 3.53
C PRO A 24 -0.31 -10.17 2.23
N ALA A 25 -0.20 -10.82 1.07
CA ALA A 25 -0.11 -10.18 -0.26
C ALA A 25 -1.13 -9.06 -0.54
N GLY A 26 -2.32 -9.12 0.07
CA GLY A 26 -3.32 -8.05 -0.01
C GLY A 26 -2.96 -6.76 0.74
N ALA A 27 -2.33 -6.87 1.92
CA ALA A 27 -1.85 -5.74 2.74
C ALA A 27 -0.65 -5.03 2.10
N GLN A 28 0.16 -5.81 1.39
CA GLN A 28 1.30 -5.31 0.65
C GLN A 28 0.83 -4.51 -0.56
N ASN A 29 -0.23 -4.95 -1.25
CA ASN A 29 -0.65 -4.30 -2.49
C ASN A 29 -1.10 -2.85 -2.31
N ARG A 30 -1.89 -2.50 -1.28
CA ARG A 30 -2.29 -1.08 -1.06
C ARG A 30 -1.23 -0.27 -0.36
N ALA A 31 -0.47 -0.85 0.58
CA ALA A 31 0.70 -0.18 1.16
C ALA A 31 1.71 0.18 0.07
N THR A 32 2.06 -0.77 -0.81
CA THR A 32 2.95 -0.53 -1.95
C THR A 32 2.35 0.43 -2.95
N THR A 33 1.06 0.34 -3.27
CA THR A 33 0.40 1.31 -4.16
C THR A 33 0.45 2.72 -3.57
N GLY A 34 0.14 2.87 -2.28
CA GLY A 34 0.22 4.16 -1.58
C GLY A 34 1.65 4.69 -1.54
N ALA A 35 2.63 3.82 -1.27
CA ALA A 35 4.04 4.17 -1.26
C ALA A 35 4.55 4.61 -2.63
N ILE A 36 4.18 3.91 -3.70
CA ILE A 36 4.59 4.25 -5.07
C ILE A 36 3.96 5.58 -5.48
N VAL A 37 2.64 5.74 -5.28
CA VAL A 37 1.93 6.97 -5.64
C VAL A 37 2.48 8.14 -4.84
N GLY A 38 2.54 8.01 -3.51
CA GLY A 38 3.07 9.05 -2.64
C GLY A 38 4.54 9.37 -2.93
N GLY A 39 5.36 8.35 -3.21
CA GLY A 39 6.79 8.52 -3.50
C GLY A 39 7.07 9.17 -4.84
N VAL A 40 6.35 8.77 -5.89
CA VAL A 40 6.48 9.42 -7.22
C VAL A 40 5.99 10.86 -7.13
N THR A 41 4.81 11.10 -6.55
CA THR A 41 4.26 12.45 -6.41
C THR A 41 5.17 13.33 -5.55
N GLY A 42 5.63 12.83 -4.42
CA GLY A 42 6.54 13.54 -3.52
C GLY A 42 7.89 13.84 -4.16
N ALA A 43 8.43 12.93 -4.99
CA ALA A 43 9.69 13.16 -5.69
C ALA A 43 9.56 14.21 -6.79
N VAL A 44 8.47 14.19 -7.56
CA VAL A 44 8.21 15.20 -8.60
C VAL A 44 8.06 16.58 -7.95
N VAL A 45 7.24 16.69 -6.88
CA VAL A 45 7.02 17.96 -6.19
C VAL A 45 8.29 18.46 -5.51
N GLY A 46 8.99 17.59 -4.77
CA GLY A 46 10.23 17.95 -4.08
C GLY A 46 11.35 18.35 -5.04
N GLY A 47 11.43 17.70 -6.21
CA GLY A 47 12.36 18.07 -7.28
C GLY A 47 11.98 19.39 -7.95
N ALA A 48 10.70 19.62 -8.21
CA ALA A 48 10.21 20.85 -8.84
C ALA A 48 10.37 22.08 -7.93
N VAL A 49 10.09 21.94 -6.63
CA VAL A 49 10.19 23.05 -5.66
C VAL A 49 11.64 23.42 -5.36
N THR A 50 12.53 22.43 -5.22
CA THR A 50 13.94 22.70 -4.86
C THR A 50 14.87 22.82 -6.06
N GLY A 51 14.42 22.46 -7.26
CA GLY A 51 15.26 22.35 -8.45
C GLY A 51 16.38 21.31 -8.34
N SER A 52 16.31 20.39 -7.38
CA SER A 52 17.42 19.50 -7.01
C SER A 52 17.00 18.03 -6.87
N GLY A 53 17.92 17.12 -7.18
CA GLY A 53 17.72 15.68 -6.97
C GLY A 53 17.57 15.31 -5.49
N SER A 54 18.18 16.09 -4.58
CA SER A 54 18.01 15.91 -3.13
C SER A 54 16.59 16.20 -2.68
N GLY A 55 15.95 17.25 -3.20
CA GLY A 55 14.53 17.51 -2.90
C GLY A 55 13.60 16.44 -3.46
N ALA A 56 13.93 15.86 -4.61
CA ALA A 56 13.19 14.71 -5.15
C ALA A 56 13.35 13.46 -4.28
N LEU A 57 14.55 13.18 -3.76
CA LEU A 57 14.79 12.07 -2.84
C LEU A 57 14.04 12.25 -1.52
N VAL A 58 14.12 13.43 -0.91
CA VAL A 58 13.45 13.73 0.37
C VAL A 58 11.94 13.71 0.19
N GLY A 59 11.42 14.39 -0.82
CA GLY A 59 9.99 14.39 -1.12
C GLY A 59 9.47 12.99 -1.45
N GLY A 60 10.24 12.20 -2.19
CA GLY A 60 9.90 10.82 -2.51
C GLY A 60 9.93 9.89 -1.31
N ALA A 61 10.90 10.02 -0.41
CA ALA A 61 10.97 9.21 0.81
C ALA A 61 9.81 9.52 1.76
N ILE A 62 9.49 10.81 1.96
CA ILE A 62 8.38 11.26 2.82
C ILE A 62 7.04 10.82 2.21
N GLY A 63 6.86 11.05 0.91
CA GLY A 63 5.65 10.64 0.21
C GLY A 63 5.45 9.13 0.21
N ALA A 64 6.52 8.35 0.01
CA ALA A 64 6.45 6.90 0.04
C ALA A 64 6.16 6.35 1.43
N GLY A 65 6.84 6.87 2.47
CA GLY A 65 6.59 6.46 3.85
C GLY A 65 5.14 6.75 4.28
N THR A 66 4.67 7.96 4.00
CA THR A 66 3.30 8.38 4.34
C THR A 66 2.26 7.56 3.58
N GLY A 67 2.45 7.39 2.27
CA GLY A 67 1.57 6.59 1.43
C GLY A 67 1.53 5.11 1.82
N ALA A 68 2.67 4.55 2.26
CA ALA A 68 2.75 3.16 2.76
C ALA A 68 1.91 2.96 4.03
N VAL A 69 2.03 3.88 4.99
CA VAL A 69 1.29 3.81 6.26
C VAL A 69 -0.21 3.89 6.01
N ILE A 70 -0.67 4.84 5.20
CA ILE A 70 -2.08 5.01 4.86
C ILE A 70 -2.62 3.79 4.11
N GLY A 71 -1.85 3.27 3.14
CA GLY A 71 -2.21 2.07 2.39
C GLY A 71 -2.35 0.85 3.30
N ALA A 72 -1.42 0.65 4.23
CA ALA A 72 -1.45 -0.44 5.19
C ALA A 72 -2.63 -0.33 6.17
N GLN A 73 -2.96 0.87 6.63
CA GLN A 73 -4.14 1.11 7.47
C GLN A 73 -5.46 0.86 6.73
N SER A 74 -5.53 1.25 5.46
CA SER A 74 -6.70 1.00 4.61
C SER A 74 -7.00 -0.49 4.48
N ASP A 75 -5.97 -1.32 4.38
CA ASP A 75 -6.13 -2.77 4.35
C ASP A 75 -6.59 -3.36 5.67
N ARG A 76 -6.10 -2.85 6.81
CA ARG A 76 -6.64 -3.24 8.13
C ARG A 76 -8.12 -2.93 8.24
N ASN A 77 -8.55 -1.73 7.81
CA ASN A 77 -9.95 -1.33 7.86
C ASN A 77 -10.85 -2.21 6.96
N ARG A 78 -10.34 -2.65 5.80
CA ARG A 78 -11.07 -3.57 4.92
C ARG A 78 -11.25 -4.97 5.50
N ARG A 79 -10.28 -5.49 6.27
CA ARG A 79 -10.44 -6.76 6.99
C ARG A 79 -11.56 -6.69 8.03
N VAL A 80 -11.65 -5.57 8.76
CA VAL A 80 -12.71 -5.31 9.75
C VAL A 80 -14.09 -5.23 9.09
N ARG A 81 -14.16 -4.85 7.80
CA ARG A 81 -15.42 -4.80 7.06
C ARG A 81 -15.98 -6.18 6.68
N SER A 82 -15.28 -7.27 7.01
CA SER A 82 -15.84 -8.60 6.86
C SER A 82 -16.78 -8.89 8.02
N TYR A 83 -18.08 -8.80 7.76
CA TYR A 83 -19.12 -9.06 8.75
C TYR A 83 -20.07 -10.15 8.26
N TYR A 84 -20.57 -10.91 9.23
CA TYR A 84 -21.59 -11.91 9.03
C TYR A 84 -22.96 -11.25 9.06
N PHE A 85 -23.84 -11.61 8.14
CA PHE A 85 -25.20 -11.11 8.11
C PHE A 85 -26.20 -12.20 7.74
N TRP A 86 -27.40 -12.07 8.30
CA TRP A 86 -28.50 -13.00 8.07
C TRP A 86 -29.40 -12.51 6.94
N ARG A 87 -29.75 -13.41 6.03
CA ARG A 87 -30.74 -13.14 4.98
C ARG A 87 -31.54 -14.39 4.66
N ARG A 88 -32.88 -14.32 4.75
CA ARG A 88 -33.82 -15.42 4.41
C ARG A 88 -33.39 -16.79 4.99
N GLY A 89 -33.14 -16.84 6.30
CA GLY A 89 -32.78 -18.08 7.01
C GLY A 89 -31.37 -18.63 6.71
N ASN A 90 -30.57 -17.93 5.92
CA ASN A 90 -29.19 -18.29 5.60
C ASN A 90 -28.20 -17.25 6.13
N CYS A 91 -27.03 -17.73 6.54
CA CYS A 91 -25.93 -16.93 7.03
C CYS A 91 -24.96 -16.65 5.88
N TYR A 92 -24.57 -15.39 5.71
CA TYR A 92 -23.64 -14.95 4.68
C TYR A 92 -22.47 -14.19 5.30
N LEU A 93 -21.29 -14.39 4.75
CA LEU A 93 -20.09 -13.60 5.07
C LEU A 93 -19.84 -12.66 3.91
N ARG A 94 -19.83 -11.35 4.17
CA ARG A 94 -19.33 -10.37 3.21
C ARG A 94 -17.81 -10.29 3.36
N GLN A 95 -17.07 -10.63 2.33
CA GLN A 95 -15.61 -10.52 2.33
C GLN A 95 -15.17 -9.11 1.92
N SER A 96 -13.93 -8.76 2.25
CA SER A 96 -13.27 -7.50 1.88
C SER A 96 -13.27 -7.19 0.37
N ASN A 97 -13.32 -8.24 -0.46
CA ASN A 97 -13.43 -8.15 -1.92
C ASN A 97 -14.87 -7.88 -2.43
N GLY A 98 -15.83 -7.63 -1.53
CA GLY A 98 -17.24 -7.42 -1.87
C GLY A 98 -18.01 -8.70 -2.19
N ARG A 99 -17.33 -9.86 -2.21
CA ARG A 99 -17.95 -11.15 -2.48
C ARG A 99 -18.76 -11.58 -1.26
N VAL A 100 -20.00 -12.01 -1.51
CA VAL A 100 -20.89 -12.56 -0.50
C VAL A 100 -20.87 -14.07 -0.64
N VAL A 101 -20.39 -14.78 0.39
CA VAL A 101 -20.37 -16.24 0.41
C VAL A 101 -21.34 -16.76 1.47
N ARG A 102 -22.12 -17.78 1.11
CA ARG A 102 -22.96 -18.48 2.08
C ARG A 102 -22.04 -19.28 3.00
N VAL A 103 -22.19 -19.09 4.29
CA VAL A 103 -21.44 -19.81 5.32
C VAL A 103 -22.39 -20.66 6.15
N HIS A 104 -21.84 -21.65 6.83
CA HIS A 104 -22.65 -22.53 7.66
C HIS A 104 -23.34 -21.73 8.77
N ARG A 105 -24.58 -22.09 9.07
CA ARG A 105 -25.44 -21.44 10.08
C ARG A 105 -24.79 -21.30 11.47
N ARG A 106 -23.83 -22.17 11.80
CA ARG A 106 -23.05 -22.15 13.05
C ARG A 106 -22.09 -20.95 13.18
N ASN A 107 -21.77 -20.27 12.07
CA ASN A 107 -20.83 -19.15 12.06
C ASN A 107 -21.50 -17.78 12.31
N CYS A 108 -22.83 -17.66 12.21
CA CYS A 108 -23.57 -16.45 12.61
C CYS A 108 -24.20 -16.61 14.01
N ARG A 109 -23.54 -17.34 14.91
CA ARG A 109 -24.08 -17.67 16.24
C ARG A 109 -24.00 -16.49 17.18
#